data_AF-A0A7X6NRN3-F1
#
_entry.id   AF-A0A7X6NRN3-F1
#
_cell.length_a   1.000
_cell.length_b   1.000
_cell.length_c   1.000
_cell.angle_alpha   90.00
_cell.angle_beta   90.00
_cell.angle_gamma   90.00
#
_symmetry.space_group_name_H-M   'P 1'
#
loop_
_entity.id
_entity.type
_entity.pdbx_description
1 polymer ?
#
loop_
_entity_poly.entity_id
_entity_poly.type
_entity_poly.pdbx_seq_one_letter_code
_entity_poly.pdbx_strand_id
1 'polypeptide(L)'
;MPNSQPMVVYRQRRNVELALCLLAAGFGIGGYLITHLNRDAELPANWIPVSVIWLVLCVGAHLAVRFKLPYADPVILPTTLALNGLGLAMIHRLDLSFDPSPNAATMQLIWTVIGVILFATTLILLRDYRVLQGFSYILFIVGMVLLLLPLLPFLASPNNAANGSQIWIQIAGYSFQPAEIAKIVLTLAFASYLTENRDLLQLAGRHVMGFQMPRMRDLIPVGVMWAAAVVVLIFENDLGTSLLFFGLFVMMLYVATSQVRWVVIGASAFAVAAYVIGQIAPHVATRVSSWLDPFSDYERNYQIITAQYGIAWGGLFGR
;
A
#
# COMPACT_ATOMS: atom_id res chain seq x y z
N MET A 1 34.64 29.56 -26.91
CA MET A 1 33.17 29.46 -26.86
C MET A 1 32.84 28.67 -25.60
N PRO A 2 32.04 29.20 -24.65
CA PRO A 2 31.71 28.44 -23.45
C PRO A 2 30.81 27.26 -23.82
N ASN A 3 31.15 26.07 -23.33
CA ASN A 3 30.37 24.84 -23.50
C ASN A 3 28.90 25.07 -23.12
N SER A 4 28.02 25.13 -24.11
CA SER A 4 26.57 25.08 -23.90
C SER A 4 26.21 23.67 -23.43
N GLN A 5 26.11 23.50 -22.11
CA GLN A 5 25.50 22.33 -21.49
C GLN A 5 24.13 22.11 -22.15
N PRO A 6 23.81 20.89 -22.63
CA PRO A 6 22.53 20.63 -23.27
C PRO A 6 21.39 20.94 -22.29
N MET A 7 20.54 21.92 -22.62
CA MET A 7 19.33 22.17 -21.83
C MET A 7 18.39 20.98 -22.01
N VAL A 8 18.20 20.20 -20.94
CA VAL A 8 17.20 19.12 -20.90
C VAL A 8 15.81 19.76 -20.84
N VAL A 9 15.15 19.90 -21.99
CA VAL A 9 13.76 20.37 -22.07
C VAL A 9 12.84 19.21 -21.72
N TYR A 10 12.24 19.24 -20.53
CA TYR A 10 11.22 18.27 -20.14
C TYR A 10 9.97 18.43 -21.00
N ARG A 11 9.69 17.46 -21.88
CA ARG A 11 8.50 17.47 -22.73
C ARG A 11 7.28 17.06 -21.93
N GLN A 12 6.23 17.89 -21.96
CA GLN A 12 4.94 17.54 -21.40
C GLN A 12 4.33 16.36 -22.18
N ARG A 13 4.06 15.25 -21.49
CA ARG A 13 3.48 14.03 -22.08
C ARG A 13 2.02 13.81 -21.68
N ARG A 14 1.28 14.89 -21.40
CA ARG A 14 -0.10 14.83 -20.87
C ARG A 14 -1.09 14.16 -21.83
N ASN A 15 -0.90 14.28 -23.14
CA ASN A 15 -1.76 13.58 -24.12
C ASN A 15 -1.49 12.06 -24.14
N VAL A 16 -0.25 11.63 -23.86
CA VAL A 16 0.08 10.21 -23.70
C VAL A 16 -0.58 9.67 -22.43
N GLU A 17 -0.49 10.42 -21.33
CA GLU A 17 -1.20 10.07 -20.09
C GLU A 17 -2.72 9.96 -20.32
N LEU A 18 -3.34 10.91 -21.02
CA LEU A 18 -4.77 10.84 -21.34
C LEU A 18 -5.11 9.56 -22.12
N ALA A 19 -4.36 9.24 -23.18
CA ALA A 19 -4.57 8.04 -23.96
C ALA A 19 -4.44 6.76 -23.11
N LEU A 20 -3.44 6.71 -22.23
CA LEU A 20 -3.25 5.61 -21.30
C LEU A 20 -4.34 5.55 -20.22
N CYS A 21 -4.85 6.69 -19.73
CA CYS A 21 -5.98 6.74 -18.81
C CYS A 21 -7.27 6.24 -19.47
N LEU A 22 -7.49 6.53 -20.76
CA LEU A 22 -8.62 5.99 -21.51
C LEU A 22 -8.50 4.48 -21.72
N LEU A 23 -7.28 3.99 -21.98
CA LEU A 23 -7.01 2.55 -22.03
C LEU A 23 -7.26 1.88 -20.66
N ALA A 24 -6.78 2.48 -19.58
CA ALA A 24 -7.04 2.05 -18.21
C ALA A 24 -8.54 2.04 -17.88
N ALA A 25 -9.27 3.05 -18.34
CA ALA A 25 -10.73 3.10 -18.21
C ALA A 25 -11.39 1.90 -18.91
N GLY A 26 -10.88 1.54 -20.10
CA GLY A 26 -11.30 0.37 -20.85
C GLY A 26 -11.13 -0.96 -20.10
N PHE A 27 -10.08 -1.14 -19.32
CA PHE A 27 -9.91 -2.34 -18.48
C PHE A 27 -10.99 -2.46 -17.41
N GLY A 28 -11.34 -1.37 -16.72
CA GLY A 28 -12.40 -1.37 -15.71
C GLY A 28 -13.79 -1.61 -16.30
N ILE A 29 -14.14 -0.89 -17.38
CA ILE A 29 -15.42 -1.06 -18.08
C ILE A 29 -15.51 -2.46 -18.67
N GLY A 30 -14.47 -2.89 -19.39
CA GLY A 30 -14.40 -4.20 -20.02
C GLY A 30 -14.54 -5.32 -18.99
N GLY A 31 -13.82 -5.28 -17.87
CA GLY A 31 -13.94 -6.27 -16.81
C GLY A 31 -15.36 -6.36 -16.22
N TYR A 32 -16.00 -5.21 -15.98
CA TYR A 32 -17.38 -5.16 -15.49
C TYR A 32 -18.38 -5.76 -16.48
N LEU A 33 -18.26 -5.43 -17.78
CA LEU A 33 -19.14 -5.95 -18.84
C LEU A 33 -18.93 -7.46 -19.06
N ILE A 34 -17.66 -7.89 -19.17
CA ILE A 34 -17.29 -9.30 -19.38
C ILE A 34 -17.83 -10.18 -18.26
N THR A 35 -17.81 -9.68 -17.02
CA THR A 35 -18.34 -10.43 -15.87
C THR A 35 -19.81 -10.82 -16.06
N HIS A 36 -20.65 -9.92 -16.56
CA HIS A 36 -22.08 -10.20 -16.79
C HIS A 36 -22.30 -10.99 -18.08
N LEU A 37 -21.54 -10.71 -19.13
CA LEU A 37 -21.60 -11.50 -20.37
C LEU A 37 -21.23 -12.97 -20.13
N ASN A 38 -20.25 -13.24 -19.27
CA ASN A 38 -19.85 -14.63 -18.95
C ASN A 38 -20.83 -15.34 -18.01
N ARG A 39 -21.49 -14.59 -17.12
CA ARG A 39 -22.41 -15.16 -16.14
C ARG A 39 -23.82 -15.33 -16.69
N ASP A 40 -24.35 -14.27 -17.30
CA ASP A 40 -25.78 -14.13 -17.63
C ASP A 40 -26.02 -14.05 -19.15
N ALA A 41 -24.95 -14.01 -19.97
CA ALA A 41 -25.01 -13.80 -21.42
C ALA A 41 -25.69 -12.49 -21.87
N GLU A 42 -25.88 -11.55 -20.93
CA GLU A 42 -26.54 -10.27 -21.15
C GLU A 42 -25.73 -9.12 -20.54
N LEU A 43 -25.98 -7.90 -21.05
CA LEU A 43 -25.40 -6.69 -20.48
C LEU A 43 -26.26 -6.22 -19.30
N PRO A 44 -25.65 -5.79 -18.18
CA PRO A 44 -26.43 -5.36 -17.02
C PRO A 44 -27.11 -4.02 -17.29
N ALA A 45 -28.35 -3.83 -16.86
CA ALA A 45 -29.15 -2.64 -17.20
C ALA A 45 -28.47 -1.30 -16.82
N ASN A 46 -27.61 -1.29 -15.80
CA ASN A 46 -26.88 -0.13 -15.31
C ASN A 46 -25.47 0.03 -15.89
N TRP A 47 -25.13 -0.67 -16.98
CA TRP A 47 -23.78 -0.62 -17.54
C TRP A 47 -23.35 0.77 -17.99
N ILE A 48 -24.28 1.56 -18.55
CA ILE A 48 -24.02 2.93 -19.00
C ILE A 48 -23.64 3.84 -17.83
N PRO A 49 -24.48 4.03 -16.79
CA PRO A 49 -24.14 4.92 -15.69
C PRO A 49 -22.85 4.50 -14.97
N VAL A 50 -22.61 3.20 -14.76
CA VAL A 50 -21.36 2.71 -14.15
C VAL A 50 -20.14 3.07 -14.99
N SER A 51 -20.22 2.86 -16.31
CA SER A 51 -19.13 3.18 -17.24
C SER A 51 -18.85 4.68 -17.29
N VAL A 52 -19.90 5.51 -17.27
CA VAL A 52 -19.78 6.97 -17.25
C VAL A 52 -19.12 7.44 -15.95
N ILE A 53 -19.55 6.94 -14.80
CA ILE A 53 -18.94 7.29 -13.50
C ILE A 53 -17.44 6.95 -13.50
N TRP A 54 -17.09 5.75 -13.94
CA TRP A 54 -15.69 5.30 -14.01
C TRP A 54 -14.85 6.15 -14.97
N LEU A 55 -15.39 6.48 -16.15
CA LEU A 55 -14.72 7.33 -17.12
C LEU A 55 -14.52 8.75 -16.58
N VAL A 56 -15.52 9.31 -15.92
CA VAL A 56 -15.45 10.63 -15.27
C VAL A 56 -14.37 10.64 -14.19
N LEU A 57 -14.24 9.57 -13.39
CA LEU A 57 -13.16 9.45 -12.40
C LEU A 57 -11.78 9.41 -13.06
N CYS A 58 -11.60 8.61 -14.11
CA CYS A 58 -10.33 8.51 -14.84
C CYS A 58 -9.93 9.85 -15.47
N VAL A 59 -10.86 10.50 -16.16
CA VAL A 59 -10.63 11.81 -16.80
C VAL A 59 -10.43 12.90 -15.74
N GLY A 60 -11.22 12.91 -14.67
CA GLY A 60 -11.09 13.86 -13.56
C GLY A 60 -9.72 13.78 -12.88
N ALA A 61 -9.24 12.56 -12.60
CA ALA A 61 -7.90 12.35 -12.05
C ALA A 61 -6.80 12.84 -13.02
N HIS A 62 -6.95 12.55 -14.33
CA HIS A 62 -6.03 13.08 -15.35
C HIS A 62 -6.02 14.61 -15.38
N LEU A 63 -7.18 15.26 -15.32
CA LEU A 63 -7.27 16.72 -15.32
C LEU A 63 -6.58 17.32 -14.09
N ALA A 64 -6.75 16.73 -12.91
CA ALA A 64 -6.05 17.16 -11.70
C ALA A 64 -4.52 17.15 -11.89
N VAL A 65 -3.96 16.07 -12.45
CA VAL A 65 -2.52 15.98 -12.75
C VAL A 65 -2.12 16.93 -13.88
N ARG A 66 -2.91 17.03 -14.95
CA ARG A 66 -2.63 17.91 -16.09
C ARG A 66 -2.47 19.37 -15.67
N PHE A 67 -3.28 19.84 -14.72
CA PHE A 67 -3.24 21.22 -14.24
C PHE A 67 -2.21 21.44 -13.12
N LYS A 68 -2.03 20.48 -12.20
CA LYS A 68 -1.16 20.67 -11.03
C LYS A 68 0.26 20.17 -11.23
N LEU A 69 0.46 19.14 -12.04
CA LEU A 69 1.74 18.48 -12.28
C LEU A 69 1.99 18.27 -13.79
N PRO A 70 2.18 19.34 -14.59
CA PRO A 70 2.32 19.24 -16.04
C PRO A 70 3.52 18.39 -16.52
N TYR A 71 4.53 18.25 -15.65
CA TYR A 71 5.75 17.48 -15.89
C TYR A 71 5.80 16.13 -15.16
N ALA A 72 4.67 15.66 -14.60
CA ALA A 72 4.60 14.33 -13.99
C ALA A 72 4.93 13.22 -14.99
N ASP A 73 5.31 12.06 -14.47
CA ASP A 73 5.40 10.83 -15.26
C ASP A 73 4.00 10.47 -15.81
N PRO A 74 3.86 10.17 -17.12
CA PRO A 74 2.57 9.90 -17.74
C PRO A 74 2.04 8.47 -17.53
N VAL A 75 2.77 7.59 -16.85
CA VAL A 75 2.46 6.16 -16.71
C VAL A 75 1.86 5.82 -15.35
N ILE A 76 2.34 6.46 -14.27
CA ILE A 76 1.95 6.11 -12.89
C ILE A 76 0.43 6.19 -12.68
N LEU A 77 -0.21 7.30 -13.09
CA LEU A 77 -1.65 7.46 -12.90
C LEU A 77 -2.46 6.41 -13.70
N PRO A 78 -2.24 6.22 -15.02
CA PRO A 78 -2.91 5.17 -15.77
C PRO A 78 -2.73 3.77 -15.19
N THR A 79 -1.53 3.40 -14.73
CA THR A 79 -1.29 2.08 -14.13
C THR A 79 -2.12 1.90 -12.86
N THR A 80 -2.17 2.91 -11.99
CA THR A 80 -3.00 2.88 -10.78
C THR A 80 -4.49 2.76 -11.12
N LEU A 81 -4.97 3.52 -12.11
CA LEU A 81 -6.36 3.44 -12.56
C LEU A 81 -6.70 2.07 -13.18
N ALA A 82 -5.78 1.48 -13.96
CA ALA A 82 -5.98 0.17 -14.55
C ALA A 82 -6.08 -0.92 -13.48
N LEU A 83 -5.17 -0.91 -12.50
CA LEU A 83 -5.20 -1.85 -11.37
C LEU A 83 -6.45 -1.68 -10.52
N ASN A 84 -6.86 -0.43 -10.24
CA ASN A 84 -8.08 -0.16 -9.48
C ASN A 84 -9.34 -0.60 -10.24
N GLY A 85 -9.43 -0.33 -11.54
CA GLY A 85 -10.55 -0.76 -12.38
C GLY A 85 -10.66 -2.28 -12.50
N LEU A 86 -9.53 -2.97 -12.68
CA LEU A 86 -9.49 -4.44 -12.64
C LEU A 86 -9.89 -4.97 -11.26
N GLY A 87 -9.40 -4.36 -10.17
CA GLY A 87 -9.78 -4.71 -8.81
C GLY A 87 -11.29 -4.57 -8.56
N LEU A 88 -11.90 -3.47 -9.02
CA LEU A 88 -13.36 -3.26 -8.94
C LEU A 88 -14.14 -4.34 -9.70
N ALA A 89 -13.71 -4.68 -10.92
CA ALA A 89 -14.33 -5.75 -11.71
C ALA A 89 -14.22 -7.11 -11.00
N MET A 90 -13.06 -7.41 -10.42
CA MET A 90 -12.85 -8.66 -9.67
C MET A 90 -13.70 -8.75 -8.41
N ILE A 91 -13.81 -7.66 -7.64
CA ILE A 91 -14.69 -7.60 -6.47
C ILE A 91 -16.15 -7.76 -6.89
N HIS A 92 -16.58 -7.08 -7.96
CA HIS A 92 -17.93 -7.23 -8.50
C HIS A 92 -18.25 -8.67 -8.91
N ARG A 93 -17.29 -9.34 -9.58
CA ARG A 93 -17.43 -10.76 -9.92
C ARG A 93 -17.58 -11.63 -8.66
N LEU A 94 -16.82 -11.35 -7.60
CA LEU A 94 -16.92 -12.09 -6.34
C LEU A 94 -18.25 -11.81 -5.61
N ASP A 95 -18.72 -10.57 -5.58
CA ASP A 95 -20.01 -10.20 -4.98
C ASP A 95 -21.17 -11.01 -5.56
N LEU A 96 -21.17 -11.19 -6.89
CA LEU A 96 -22.19 -11.98 -7.58
C LEU A 96 -22.13 -13.48 -7.21
N SER A 97 -21.01 -13.99 -6.69
CA SER A 97 -20.88 -15.40 -6.29
C SER A 97 -21.56 -15.74 -4.97
N PHE A 98 -22.01 -14.74 -4.21
CA PHE A 98 -22.70 -14.91 -2.94
C PHE A 98 -24.17 -14.51 -3.04
N ASP A 99 -25.04 -15.22 -2.32
CA ASP A 99 -26.47 -14.87 -2.16
C ASP A 99 -26.81 -14.80 -0.65
N PRO A 100 -27.18 -13.62 -0.12
CA PRO A 100 -27.30 -12.33 -0.79
C PRO A 100 -25.93 -11.70 -1.14
N SER A 101 -25.91 -10.89 -2.20
CA SER A 101 -24.70 -10.16 -2.62
C SER A 101 -24.27 -9.15 -1.54
N PRO A 102 -22.99 -9.11 -1.14
CA PRO A 102 -22.50 -8.27 -0.05
C PRO A 102 -22.31 -6.79 -0.44
N ASN A 103 -22.53 -6.40 -1.71
CA ASN A 103 -22.36 -5.02 -2.22
C ASN A 103 -20.95 -4.40 -2.00
N ALA A 104 -19.90 -5.22 -1.89
CA ALA A 104 -18.54 -4.75 -1.66
C ALA A 104 -17.98 -3.93 -2.84
N ALA A 105 -18.35 -4.26 -4.07
CA ALA A 105 -17.93 -3.53 -5.27
C ALA A 105 -18.47 -2.09 -5.29
N THR A 106 -19.74 -1.91 -4.92
CA THR A 106 -20.35 -0.58 -4.79
C THR A 106 -19.63 0.23 -3.71
N MET A 107 -19.33 -0.39 -2.56
CA MET A 107 -18.60 0.28 -1.49
C MET A 107 -17.17 0.62 -1.93
N GLN A 108 -16.49 -0.26 -2.66
CA GLN A 108 -15.16 -0.02 -3.22
C GLN A 108 -15.16 1.12 -4.26
N LEU A 109 -16.23 1.26 -5.05
CA LEU A 109 -16.39 2.37 -5.97
C LEU A 109 -16.51 3.70 -5.21
N ILE A 110 -17.28 3.74 -4.12
CA ILE A 110 -17.38 4.92 -3.24
C ILE A 110 -16.00 5.26 -2.66
N TRP A 111 -15.26 4.28 -2.15
CA TRP A 111 -13.89 4.50 -1.65
C TRP A 111 -12.94 4.99 -2.73
N THR A 112 -13.12 4.53 -3.97
CA THR A 112 -12.34 5.00 -5.12
C THR A 112 -12.65 6.47 -5.43
N VAL A 113 -13.93 6.88 -5.41
CA VAL A 113 -14.33 8.29 -5.56
C VAL A 113 -13.67 9.14 -4.48
N ILE A 114 -13.77 8.72 -3.21
CA ILE A 114 -13.13 9.41 -2.07
C ILE A 114 -11.62 9.49 -2.28
N GLY A 115 -10.97 8.39 -2.69
CA GLY A 115 -9.53 8.34 -2.96
C GLY A 115 -9.09 9.30 -4.07
N VAL A 116 -9.85 9.41 -5.16
CA VAL A 116 -9.58 10.37 -6.25
C VAL A 116 -9.74 11.82 -5.76
N ILE A 117 -10.75 12.10 -4.93
CA ILE A 117 -10.95 13.42 -4.33
C ILE A 117 -9.78 13.77 -3.40
N LEU A 118 -9.37 12.85 -2.52
CA LEU A 118 -8.23 13.04 -1.63
C LEU A 118 -6.95 13.25 -2.42
N PHE A 119 -6.70 12.44 -3.45
CA PHE A 119 -5.57 12.60 -4.37
C PHE A 119 -5.55 13.99 -5.00
N ALA A 120 -6.65 14.43 -5.61
CA ALA A 120 -6.74 15.75 -6.24
C ALA A 120 -6.54 16.88 -5.20
N THR A 121 -7.10 16.72 -4.01
CA THR A 121 -6.96 17.67 -2.89
C THR A 121 -5.50 17.78 -2.45
N THR A 122 -4.81 16.66 -2.29
CA THR A 122 -3.38 16.64 -1.96
C THR A 122 -2.55 17.37 -3.01
N LEU A 123 -2.82 17.17 -4.31
CA LEU A 123 -2.13 17.90 -5.38
C LEU A 123 -2.37 19.42 -5.34
N ILE A 124 -3.55 19.85 -4.88
CA ILE A 124 -3.91 21.27 -4.81
C ILE A 124 -3.28 21.94 -3.58
N LEU A 125 -3.34 21.27 -2.42
CA LEU A 125 -2.92 21.81 -1.13
C LEU A 125 -1.41 21.66 -0.88
N LEU A 126 -0.82 20.52 -1.23
CA LEU A 126 0.58 20.22 -0.98
C LEU A 126 1.44 20.56 -2.20
N ARG A 127 1.60 21.86 -2.48
CA ARG A 127 2.40 22.33 -3.63
C ARG A 127 3.90 22.10 -3.47
N ASP A 128 4.40 22.21 -2.25
CA ASP A 128 5.80 21.93 -1.93
C ASP A 128 5.88 20.88 -0.82
N TYR A 129 6.27 19.66 -1.18
CA TYR A 129 6.43 18.57 -0.24
C TYR A 129 7.62 18.78 0.71
N ARG A 130 8.56 19.68 0.39
CA ARG A 130 9.74 19.96 1.23
C ARG A 130 9.36 20.61 2.56
N VAL A 131 8.20 21.26 2.62
CA VAL A 131 7.65 21.80 3.88
C VAL A 131 7.47 20.70 4.93
N LEU A 132 7.20 19.46 4.50
CA LEU A 132 7.06 18.32 5.41
C LEU A 132 8.39 17.88 6.04
N GLN A 133 9.53 18.28 5.48
CA GLN A 133 10.83 17.89 6.02
C GLN A 133 11.03 18.44 7.44
N GLY A 134 10.74 19.71 7.69
CA GLY A 134 10.94 20.32 9.02
C GLY A 134 10.07 19.77 10.17
N PHE A 135 9.18 18.80 9.90
CA PHE A 135 8.22 18.26 10.86
C PHE A 135 8.43 16.77 11.17
N SER A 136 9.65 16.23 10.98
CA SER A 136 9.97 14.80 11.16
C SER A 136 9.42 14.21 12.47
N TYR A 137 9.68 14.84 13.61
CA TYR A 137 9.17 14.38 14.92
C TYR A 137 7.66 14.52 15.08
N ILE A 138 7.05 15.58 14.54
CA ILE A 138 5.59 15.77 14.61
C ILE A 138 4.90 14.70 13.77
N LEU A 139 5.38 14.45 12.55
CA LEU A 139 4.89 13.38 11.70
C LEU A 139 5.05 12.02 12.40
N PHE A 140 6.18 11.78 13.05
CA PHE A 140 6.37 10.55 13.82
C PHE A 140 5.35 10.40 14.95
N ILE A 141 5.13 11.45 15.75
CA ILE A 141 4.14 11.43 16.83
C ILE A 141 2.73 11.20 16.27
N VAL A 142 2.35 11.89 15.19
CA VAL A 142 1.05 11.69 14.53
C VAL A 142 0.90 10.25 14.04
N GLY A 143 1.94 9.69 13.41
CA GLY A 143 1.97 8.30 12.97
C GLY A 143 1.84 7.31 14.12
N MET A 144 2.53 7.55 15.24
CA MET A 144 2.42 6.74 16.45
C MET A 144 1.04 6.83 17.09
N VAL A 145 0.45 8.04 17.15
CA VAL A 145 -0.94 8.21 17.62
C VAL A 145 -1.89 7.40 16.76
N LEU A 146 -1.74 7.44 15.43
CA LEU A 146 -2.57 6.64 14.52
C LEU A 146 -2.42 5.13 14.77
N LEU A 147 -1.21 4.61 14.98
CA LEU A 147 -0.99 3.20 15.35
C LEU A 147 -1.61 2.86 16.72
N LEU A 148 -1.62 3.79 17.67
CA LEU A 148 -2.20 3.51 18.99
C LEU A 148 -3.75 3.56 18.99
N LEU A 149 -4.39 4.15 17.97
CA LEU A 149 -5.85 4.31 17.95
C LEU A 149 -6.63 2.98 18.05
N PRO A 150 -6.29 1.91 17.31
CA PRO A 150 -6.98 0.63 17.40
C PRO A 150 -6.92 -0.04 18.78
N LEU A 151 -5.88 0.26 19.57
CA LEU A 151 -5.69 -0.28 20.92
C LEU A 151 -6.59 0.43 21.95
N LEU A 152 -7.22 1.56 21.59
CA LEU A 152 -8.13 2.28 22.48
C LEU A 152 -9.48 1.54 22.56
N PRO A 153 -9.90 1.07 23.75
CA PRO A 153 -11.05 0.17 23.88
C PRO A 153 -12.39 0.80 23.44
N PHE A 154 -12.48 2.13 23.43
CA PHE A 154 -13.69 2.85 23.01
C PHE A 154 -13.78 3.07 21.49
N LEU A 155 -12.69 2.90 20.74
CA LEU A 155 -12.66 3.03 19.27
C LEU A 155 -12.48 1.68 18.56
N ALA A 156 -11.97 0.68 19.28
CA ALA A 156 -11.71 -0.65 18.76
C ALA A 156 -12.99 -1.25 18.15
N SER A 157 -12.86 -1.82 16.94
CA SER A 157 -13.97 -2.49 16.29
C SER A 157 -14.39 -3.73 17.09
N PRO A 158 -15.71 -4.01 17.23
CA PRO A 158 -16.21 -5.24 17.84
C PRO A 158 -15.69 -6.52 17.15
N ASN A 159 -15.33 -6.41 15.86
CA ASN A 159 -14.84 -7.52 15.05
C ASN A 159 -13.37 -7.89 15.34
N ASN A 160 -12.65 -7.06 16.11
CA ASN A 160 -11.24 -7.32 16.44
C ASN A 160 -11.08 -8.62 17.26
N ALA A 161 -12.03 -8.91 18.16
CA ALA A 161 -12.00 -10.13 18.96
C ALA A 161 -12.19 -11.41 18.12
N ALA A 162 -13.08 -11.37 17.12
CA ALA A 162 -13.33 -12.50 16.21
C ALA A 162 -12.12 -12.80 15.31
N ASN A 163 -11.38 -11.76 14.93
CA ASN A 163 -10.22 -11.86 14.04
C ASN A 163 -8.89 -12.08 14.77
N GLY A 164 -8.89 -12.02 16.11
CA GLY A 164 -7.67 -12.17 16.93
C GLY A 164 -6.65 -11.03 16.78
N SER A 165 -7.04 -9.91 16.18
CA SER A 165 -6.16 -8.77 15.88
C SER A 165 -6.86 -7.44 16.15
N GLN A 166 -6.16 -6.50 16.77
CA GLN A 166 -6.67 -5.20 17.19
C GLN A 166 -6.24 -4.10 16.20
N ILE A 167 -6.65 -4.23 14.93
CA ILE A 167 -6.20 -3.33 13.84
C ILE A 167 -7.27 -2.35 13.34
N TRP A 168 -8.55 -2.66 13.53
CA TRP A 168 -9.65 -1.85 13.00
C TRP A 168 -10.26 -0.95 14.07
N ILE A 169 -10.61 0.28 13.66
CA ILE A 169 -11.54 1.14 14.38
C ILE A 169 -12.86 1.21 13.63
N GLN A 170 -13.97 1.42 14.33
CA GLN A 170 -15.28 1.61 13.72
C GLN A 170 -15.81 3.01 14.00
N ILE A 171 -16.08 3.77 12.95
CA ILE A 171 -16.62 5.14 13.04
C ILE A 171 -17.87 5.21 12.17
N ALA A 172 -19.01 5.60 12.77
CA ALA A 172 -20.29 5.76 12.08
C ALA A 172 -20.72 4.54 11.24
N GLY A 173 -20.44 3.33 11.74
CA GLY A 173 -20.76 2.07 11.06
C GLY A 173 -19.71 1.56 10.08
N TYR A 174 -18.73 2.39 9.69
CA TYR A 174 -17.66 2.00 8.76
C TYR A 174 -16.38 1.60 9.50
N SER A 175 -15.75 0.52 9.03
CA SER A 175 -14.45 0.07 9.52
C SER A 175 -13.33 0.80 8.79
N PHE A 176 -12.35 1.28 9.56
CA PHE A 176 -11.17 1.98 9.05
C PHE A 176 -9.93 1.43 9.74
N GLN A 177 -8.82 1.29 9.00
CA GLN A 177 -7.54 0.84 9.53
C GLN A 177 -6.57 2.03 9.62
N PRO A 178 -6.35 2.59 10.82
CA PRO A 178 -5.44 3.73 11.03
C PRO A 178 -4.01 3.47 10.57
N ALA A 179 -3.56 2.21 10.64
CA ALA A 179 -2.23 1.80 10.22
C ALA A 179 -1.95 2.09 8.74
N GLU A 180 -2.98 2.17 7.88
CA GLU A 180 -2.82 2.56 6.47
C GLU A 180 -2.34 4.01 6.32
N ILE A 181 -2.92 4.94 7.08
CA ILE A 181 -2.46 6.34 7.10
C ILE A 181 -1.13 6.44 7.85
N ALA A 182 -0.97 5.69 8.95
CA ALA A 182 0.28 5.68 9.70
C ALA A 182 1.47 5.27 8.83
N LYS A 183 1.31 4.31 7.90
CA LYS A 183 2.35 3.95 6.92
C LYS A 183 2.84 5.15 6.14
N ILE A 184 1.93 5.97 5.60
CA ILE A 184 2.29 7.15 4.81
C ILE A 184 2.99 8.19 5.71
N VAL A 185 2.42 8.49 6.88
CA VAL A 185 2.93 9.54 7.78
C VAL A 185 4.30 9.16 8.36
N LEU A 186 4.47 7.92 8.81
CA LEU A 186 5.74 7.42 9.34
C LEU A 186 6.80 7.29 8.23
N THR A 187 6.41 6.92 7.00
CA THR A 187 7.30 6.98 5.83
C THR A 187 7.88 8.39 5.66
N LEU A 188 7.02 9.42 5.72
CA LEU A 188 7.44 10.81 5.62
C LEU A 188 8.33 11.22 6.81
N ALA A 189 8.00 10.78 8.03
CA ALA A 189 8.80 11.04 9.21
C ALA A 189 10.22 10.45 9.09
N PHE A 190 10.33 9.18 8.70
CA PHE A 190 11.61 8.51 8.49
C PHE A 190 12.39 9.13 7.33
N ALA A 191 11.74 9.39 6.20
CA ALA A 191 12.39 10.01 5.04
C ALA A 191 12.92 11.40 5.39
N SER A 192 12.15 12.20 6.13
CA SER A 192 12.61 13.51 6.59
C SER A 192 13.80 13.38 7.52
N TYR A 193 13.67 12.59 8.59
CA TYR A 193 14.74 12.42 9.57
C TYR A 193 16.05 11.97 8.93
N LEU A 194 15.98 10.98 8.03
CA LEU A 194 17.15 10.44 7.34
C LEU A 194 17.78 11.46 6.37
N THR A 195 16.98 12.36 5.81
CA THR A 195 17.47 13.43 4.93
C THR A 195 18.18 14.52 5.74
N GLU A 196 17.61 14.94 6.87
CA GLU A 196 18.22 15.94 7.77
C GLU A 196 19.54 15.45 8.37
N ASN A 197 19.64 14.16 8.68
CA ASN A 197 20.81 13.55 9.30
C ASN A 197 21.71 12.80 8.31
N ARG A 198 21.53 13.01 7.00
CA ARG A 198 22.22 12.24 5.95
C ARG A 198 23.74 12.31 6.08
N ASP A 199 24.28 13.49 6.33
CA ASP A 199 25.73 13.71 6.44
C ASP A 199 26.32 12.99 7.67
N LEU A 200 25.55 12.91 8.76
CA LEU A 200 25.92 12.16 9.97
C LEU A 200 25.90 10.65 9.72
N LEU A 201 24.94 10.16 8.95
CA LEU A 201 24.79 8.73 8.62
C LEU A 201 25.83 8.23 7.60
N GLN A 202 26.37 9.13 6.77
CA GLN A 202 27.42 8.81 5.79
C GLN A 202 28.84 8.85 6.38
N LEU A 203 29.04 9.49 7.54
CA LEU A 203 30.32 9.52 8.23
C LEU A 203 30.70 8.10 8.72
N ALA A 204 31.66 7.49 8.02
CA ALA A 204 32.12 6.13 8.27
C ALA A 204 32.70 5.99 9.70
N GLY A 205 32.21 4.98 10.44
CA GLY A 205 32.69 4.63 11.78
C GLY A 205 33.92 3.72 11.77
N ARG A 206 34.26 3.17 12.95
CA ARG A 206 35.49 2.38 13.19
C ARG A 206 35.48 1.05 12.40
N HIS A 207 36.65 0.69 11.89
CA HIS A 207 36.92 -0.63 11.31
C HIS A 207 36.98 -1.69 12.42
N VAL A 208 36.15 -2.73 12.33
CA VAL A 208 36.23 -3.92 13.19
C VAL A 208 36.19 -5.16 12.29
N MET A 209 37.23 -6.01 12.36
CA MET A 209 37.34 -7.27 11.61
C MET A 209 37.08 -7.16 10.09
N GLY A 210 37.67 -6.16 9.40
CA GLY A 210 37.48 -5.98 7.95
C GLY A 210 36.10 -5.43 7.54
N PHE A 211 35.20 -5.20 8.51
CA PHE A 211 33.93 -4.51 8.31
C PHE A 211 33.98 -3.13 8.98
N GLN A 212 33.76 -2.07 8.21
CA GLN A 212 33.49 -0.74 8.80
C GLN A 212 32.14 -0.78 9.49
N MET A 213 32.15 -0.73 10.82
CA MET A 213 30.93 -0.55 11.60
C MET A 213 30.60 0.94 11.63
N PRO A 214 29.38 1.33 11.24
CA PRO A 214 28.95 2.72 11.32
C PRO A 214 28.90 3.18 12.78
N ARG A 215 28.91 4.50 13.00
CA ARG A 215 28.67 5.06 14.34
C ARG A 215 27.24 4.72 14.75
N MET A 216 27.06 3.65 15.52
CA MET A 216 25.75 3.21 16.01
C MET A 216 24.97 4.36 16.65
N ARG A 217 25.67 5.31 17.28
CA ARG A 217 25.10 6.48 17.94
C ARG A 217 24.20 7.33 17.04
N ASP A 218 24.50 7.42 15.75
CA ASP A 218 23.76 8.26 14.79
C ASP A 218 22.52 7.54 14.23
N LEU A 219 22.43 6.22 14.44
CA LEU A 219 21.30 5.37 14.04
C LEU A 219 20.35 5.05 15.20
N ILE A 220 20.76 5.30 16.45
CA ILE A 220 19.95 5.04 17.64
C ILE A 220 18.58 5.72 17.54
N PRO A 221 18.44 7.02 17.21
CA PRO A 221 17.13 7.66 17.25
C PRO A 221 16.15 7.06 16.23
N VAL A 222 16.64 6.79 15.01
CA VAL A 222 15.86 6.17 13.93
C VAL A 222 15.48 4.74 14.28
N GLY A 223 16.42 3.98 14.87
CA GLY A 223 16.18 2.64 15.38
C GLY A 223 15.15 2.61 16.51
N VAL A 224 15.18 3.59 17.43
CA VAL A 224 14.20 3.72 18.52
C VAL A 224 12.82 4.06 17.97
N MET A 225 12.72 5.00 17.03
CA MET A 225 11.47 5.36 16.37
C MET A 225 10.85 4.15 15.65
N TRP A 226 11.67 3.40 14.91
CA TRP A 226 11.23 2.17 14.25
C TRP A 226 10.81 1.09 15.25
N ALA A 227 11.62 0.84 16.28
CA ALA A 227 11.32 -0.17 17.29
C ALA A 227 10.01 0.17 18.02
N ALA A 228 9.76 1.44 18.34
CA ALA A 228 8.51 1.88 18.94
C ALA A 228 7.29 1.57 18.05
N ALA A 229 7.38 1.86 16.74
CA ALA A 229 6.30 1.54 15.80
C ALA A 229 6.06 0.03 15.69
N VAL A 230 7.13 -0.78 15.61
CA VAL A 230 7.01 -2.25 15.53
C VAL A 230 6.45 -2.85 16.82
N VAL A 231 6.84 -2.35 17.99
CA VAL A 231 6.30 -2.82 19.27
C VAL A 231 4.79 -2.62 19.33
N VAL A 232 4.29 -1.46 18.88
CA VAL A 232 2.83 -1.21 18.83
C VAL A 232 2.13 -2.21 17.89
N LEU A 233 2.68 -2.44 16.70
CA LEU A 233 2.12 -3.40 15.74
C LEU A 233 2.13 -4.86 16.24
N ILE A 234 3.12 -5.22 17.07
CA ILE A 234 3.14 -6.52 17.75
C ILE A 234 1.95 -6.63 18.73
N PHE A 235 1.64 -5.56 19.47
CA PHE A 235 0.46 -5.53 20.35
C PHE A 235 -0.86 -5.58 19.58
N GLU A 236 -0.91 -5.05 18.35
CA GLU A 236 -2.07 -5.17 17.46
C GLU A 236 -2.24 -6.61 16.89
N ASN A 237 -1.26 -7.49 17.10
CA ASN A 237 -1.10 -8.78 16.43
C ASN A 237 -1.09 -8.67 14.90
N ASP A 238 -0.57 -7.56 14.36
CA ASP A 238 -0.47 -7.33 12.91
C ASP A 238 0.94 -7.62 12.38
N LEU A 239 1.18 -8.90 12.11
CA LEU A 239 2.44 -9.35 11.52
C LEU A 239 2.65 -8.89 10.08
N GLY A 240 1.58 -8.68 9.32
CA GLY A 240 1.67 -8.24 7.93
C GLY A 240 2.18 -6.80 7.86
N THR A 241 1.55 -5.91 8.62
CA THR A 241 1.91 -4.50 8.66
C THR A 241 3.29 -4.28 9.29
N SER A 242 3.61 -4.98 10.39
CA SER A 242 4.96 -4.89 10.99
C SER A 242 6.07 -5.33 10.04
N LEU A 243 5.83 -6.37 9.23
CA LEU A 243 6.76 -6.79 8.17
C LEU A 243 6.94 -5.70 7.10
N LEU A 244 5.84 -5.09 6.63
CA LEU A 244 5.92 -4.00 5.65
C LEU A 244 6.72 -2.80 6.19
N PHE A 245 6.49 -2.41 7.45
CA PHE A 245 7.25 -1.36 8.12
C PHE A 245 8.73 -1.70 8.28
N PHE A 246 9.05 -2.94 8.62
CA PHE A 246 10.43 -3.42 8.69
C PHE A 246 11.12 -3.33 7.33
N GLY A 247 10.49 -3.84 6.28
CA GLY A 247 11.03 -3.79 4.93
C GLY A 247 11.23 -2.35 4.45
N LEU A 248 10.23 -1.50 4.66
CA LEU A 248 10.30 -0.07 4.37
C LEU A 248 11.50 0.59 5.06
N PHE A 249 11.67 0.34 6.36
CA PHE A 249 12.75 0.91 7.15
C PHE A 249 14.14 0.49 6.64
N VAL A 250 14.34 -0.81 6.40
CA VAL A 250 15.60 -1.34 5.84
C VAL A 250 15.89 -0.72 4.47
N MET A 251 14.87 -0.59 3.62
CA MET A 251 15.00 0.04 2.31
C MET A 251 15.33 1.53 2.41
N MET A 252 14.73 2.26 3.34
CA MET A 252 15.05 3.67 3.57
C MET A 252 16.48 3.86 4.08
N LEU A 253 16.94 3.01 5.01
CA LEU A 253 18.34 3.03 5.45
C LEU A 253 19.29 2.77 4.29
N TYR A 254 18.99 1.78 3.45
CA TYR A 254 19.77 1.50 2.25
C TYR A 254 19.82 2.71 1.31
N VAL A 255 18.67 3.34 1.01
CA VAL A 255 18.61 4.51 0.13
C VAL A 255 19.36 5.70 0.71
N ALA A 256 19.23 5.98 2.01
CA ALA A 256 19.88 7.11 2.67
C ALA A 256 21.40 6.96 2.75
N THR A 257 21.87 5.74 3.07
CA THR A 257 23.29 5.44 3.30
C THR A 257 24.02 4.94 2.05
N SER A 258 23.29 4.44 1.05
CA SER A 258 23.81 3.72 -0.13
C SER A 258 24.67 2.49 0.22
N GLN A 259 24.45 1.87 1.38
CA GLN A 259 25.22 0.72 1.86
C GLN A 259 24.40 -0.57 1.84
N VAL A 260 24.76 -1.51 0.95
CA VAL A 260 24.11 -2.82 0.81
C VAL A 260 24.13 -3.64 2.11
N ARG A 261 25.09 -3.38 3.01
CA ARG A 261 25.21 -4.04 4.32
C ARG A 261 23.92 -3.95 5.14
N TRP A 262 23.19 -2.84 5.06
CA TRP A 262 21.90 -2.70 5.78
C TRP A 262 20.84 -3.65 5.27
N VAL A 263 20.82 -3.91 3.96
CA VAL A 263 19.90 -4.88 3.35
C VAL A 263 20.25 -6.29 3.83
N VAL A 264 21.54 -6.64 3.89
CA VAL A 264 21.99 -7.96 4.36
C VAL A 264 21.69 -8.17 5.85
N ILE A 265 21.95 -7.16 6.68
CA ILE A 265 21.63 -7.20 8.12
C ILE A 265 20.12 -7.29 8.32
N GLY A 266 19.35 -6.47 7.61
CA GLY A 266 17.89 -6.47 7.67
C GLY A 266 17.28 -7.81 7.23
N ALA A 267 17.75 -8.36 6.10
CA ALA A 267 17.28 -9.66 5.63
C ALA A 267 17.62 -10.80 6.62
N SER A 268 18.83 -10.78 7.18
CA SER A 268 19.24 -11.74 8.22
C SER A 268 18.37 -11.62 9.48
N ALA A 269 18.14 -10.39 9.96
CA ALA A 269 17.30 -10.14 11.13
C ALA A 269 15.85 -10.55 10.89
N PHE A 270 15.32 -10.31 9.68
CA PHE A 270 14.00 -10.75 9.28
C PHE A 270 13.88 -12.28 9.28
N ALA A 271 14.84 -12.98 8.68
CA ALA A 271 14.83 -14.44 8.65
C ALA A 271 14.81 -15.04 10.07
N VAL A 272 15.63 -14.49 10.97
CA VAL A 272 15.64 -14.89 12.39
C VAL A 272 14.30 -14.58 13.06
N ALA A 273 13.77 -13.38 12.90
CA ALA A 273 12.49 -12.99 13.49
C ALA A 273 11.34 -13.85 12.97
N ALA A 274 11.27 -14.11 11.65
CA ALA A 274 10.26 -14.96 11.05
C ALA A 274 10.34 -16.40 11.57
N TYR A 275 11.55 -16.95 11.71
CA TYR A 275 11.75 -18.27 12.31
C TYR A 275 11.26 -18.31 13.76
N VAL A 276 11.69 -17.36 14.60
CA VAL A 276 11.31 -17.30 16.03
C VAL A 276 9.81 -17.11 16.20
N ILE A 277 9.21 -16.16 15.48
CA ILE A 277 7.76 -15.91 15.52
C ILE A 277 7.00 -17.15 15.03
N GLY A 278 7.49 -17.84 14.00
CA GLY A 278 6.90 -19.09 13.51
C GLY A 278 6.85 -20.20 14.56
N GLN A 279 7.74 -20.19 15.56
CA GLN A 279 7.71 -21.16 16.67
C GLN A 279 6.78 -20.73 17.81
N ILE A 280 6.64 -19.42 18.06
CA ILE A 280 5.96 -18.89 19.24
C ILE A 280 4.49 -18.53 18.96
N ALA A 281 4.16 -18.14 17.73
CA ALA A 281 2.82 -17.70 17.34
C ALA A 281 2.07 -18.79 16.54
N PRO A 282 1.10 -19.51 17.14
CA PRO A 282 0.43 -20.64 16.50
C PRO A 282 -0.30 -20.27 15.20
N HIS A 283 -0.81 -19.04 15.11
CA HIS A 283 -1.46 -18.55 13.89
C HIS A 283 -0.49 -18.46 12.71
N VAL A 284 0.80 -18.15 12.95
CA VAL A 284 1.80 -18.07 11.88
C VAL A 284 2.16 -19.45 11.39
N ALA A 285 2.45 -20.36 12.32
CA ALA A 285 2.75 -21.75 12.00
C ALA A 285 1.61 -22.36 11.15
N THR A 286 0.36 -22.09 11.54
CA THR A 286 -0.82 -22.53 10.79
C THR A 286 -0.84 -21.93 9.38
N ARG A 287 -0.64 -20.62 9.21
CA ARG A 287 -0.64 -20.01 7.87
C ARG A 287 0.49 -20.52 6.98
N VAL A 288 1.67 -20.79 7.55
CA VAL A 288 2.81 -21.36 6.82
C VAL A 288 2.55 -22.80 6.42
N SER A 289 2.00 -23.63 7.31
CA SER A 289 1.65 -25.02 6.96
C SER A 289 0.52 -25.09 5.95
N SER A 290 -0.51 -24.25 6.08
CA SER A 290 -1.59 -24.09 5.10
C SER A 290 -1.08 -23.67 3.72
N TRP A 291 0.02 -22.92 3.66
CA TRP A 291 0.63 -22.52 2.38
C TRP A 291 1.50 -23.62 1.78
N LEU A 292 2.26 -24.36 2.60
CA LEU A 292 3.12 -25.47 2.17
C LEU A 292 2.34 -26.70 1.74
N ASP A 293 1.27 -27.03 2.47
CA ASP A 293 0.36 -28.15 2.16
C ASP A 293 -1.10 -27.67 2.21
N PRO A 294 -1.57 -26.99 1.14
CA PRO A 294 -2.92 -26.43 1.10
C PRO A 294 -4.03 -27.47 1.22
N PHE A 295 -3.82 -28.71 0.75
CA PHE A 295 -4.87 -29.74 0.71
C PHE A 295 -4.98 -30.56 2.00
N SER A 296 -4.12 -30.30 2.99
CA SER A 296 -4.15 -30.96 4.30
C SER A 296 -5.46 -30.78 5.07
N ASP A 297 -6.11 -29.63 4.93
CA ASP A 297 -7.35 -29.28 5.62
C ASP A 297 -8.18 -28.32 4.74
N TYR A 298 -9.26 -28.83 4.17
CA TYR A 298 -10.09 -28.06 3.25
C TYR A 298 -10.77 -26.85 3.92
N GLU A 299 -11.28 -27.01 5.14
CA GLU A 299 -12.02 -25.94 5.82
C GLU A 299 -11.08 -24.83 6.26
N ARG A 300 -9.94 -25.20 6.84
CA ARG A 300 -8.93 -24.24 7.28
C ARG A 300 -8.24 -23.52 6.12
N ASN A 301 -8.00 -24.22 5.01
CA ASN A 301 -7.22 -23.71 3.89
C ASN A 301 -8.08 -23.27 2.70
N TYR A 302 -9.40 -23.17 2.90
CA TYR A 302 -10.40 -22.88 1.88
C TYR A 302 -10.01 -21.73 0.94
N GLN A 303 -9.48 -20.64 1.50
CA GLN A 303 -9.08 -19.45 0.73
C GLN A 303 -7.96 -19.75 -0.28
N ILE A 304 -6.92 -20.49 0.12
CA ILE A 304 -5.78 -20.83 -0.76
C ILE A 304 -6.21 -21.85 -1.81
N ILE A 305 -6.98 -22.87 -1.40
CA ILE A 305 -7.50 -23.90 -2.30
C ILE A 305 -8.40 -23.26 -3.38
N THR A 306 -9.33 -22.39 -2.98
CA THR A 306 -10.24 -21.72 -3.91
C THR A 306 -9.49 -20.78 -4.85
N ALA A 307 -8.46 -20.07 -4.36
CA ALA A 307 -7.61 -19.26 -5.21
C ALA A 307 -6.86 -20.11 -6.27
N GLN A 308 -6.34 -21.28 -5.90
CA GLN A 308 -5.69 -22.19 -6.84
C GLN A 308 -6.66 -22.73 -7.89
N TYR A 309 -7.89 -23.12 -7.50
CA TYR A 309 -8.93 -23.52 -8.46
C TYR A 309 -9.31 -22.38 -9.40
N GLY A 310 -9.42 -21.15 -8.87
CA GLY A 310 -9.68 -19.95 -9.67
C GLY A 310 -8.61 -19.70 -10.73
N ILE A 311 -7.34 -19.88 -10.38
CA ILE A 311 -6.21 -19.75 -11.34
C ILE A 311 -6.22 -20.88 -12.36
N ALA A 312 -6.51 -22.12 -11.94
CA ALA A 312 -6.47 -23.30 -12.81
C ALA A 312 -7.60 -23.31 -13.86
N TRP A 313 -8.81 -22.87 -13.48
CA TRP A 313 -10.01 -23.02 -14.32
C TRP A 313 -10.66 -21.70 -14.77
N GLY A 314 -10.25 -20.56 -14.19
CA GLY A 314 -10.88 -19.26 -14.44
C GLY A 314 -10.63 -18.64 -15.81
N GLY A 315 -9.53 -18.99 -16.49
CA GLY A 315 -9.18 -18.42 -17.80
C GLY A 315 -8.92 -16.90 -17.78
N LEU A 316 -8.63 -16.31 -18.94
CA LEU A 316 -8.26 -14.88 -19.04
C LEU A 316 -9.41 -13.91 -18.72
N PHE A 317 -10.64 -14.32 -19.01
CA PHE A 317 -11.84 -13.47 -18.90
C PHE A 317 -12.71 -13.81 -17.68
N GLY A 318 -12.26 -14.73 -16.83
CA GLY A 318 -13.08 -15.28 -15.76
C GLY A 318 -14.15 -16.23 -16.30
N ARG A 319 -14.42 -17.28 -15.53
CA ARG A 319 -15.57 -18.17 -15.70
C ARG A 319 -16.44 -18.15 -14.45
#